data_AF-A0A3M4MA64-F1
#
_entry.id   AF-A0A3M4MA64-F1
#
_cell.length_a   1.000
_cell.length_b   1.000
_cell.length_c   1.000
_cell.angle_alpha   90.00
_cell.angle_beta   90.00
_cell.angle_gamma   90.00
#
_symmetry.space_group_name_H-M   'P 1'
#
loop_
_entity.id
_entity.type
_entity.pdbx_description
1 polymer ?
#
loop_
_entity_poly.entity_id
_entity_poly.type
_entity_poly.pdbx_seq_one_letter_code
_entity_poly.pdbx_strand_id
1 'polypeptide(L)'
;MLKSELLAFAEESINAAAQAIIDKKSLGLDDIAQGKLSAFLALRRVLQTKGTLQDQGMFDAINDVLQFLEILKSNDTFLGRAE
;
A
#
# COMPACT_ATOMS: atom_id res chain seq x y z
N MET A 1 -14.83 -1.48 -5.34
CA MET A 1 -14.50 -0.69 -4.12
C MET A 1 -14.48 0.77 -4.53
N LEU A 2 -15.20 1.64 -3.84
CA LEU A 2 -15.13 3.07 -4.14
C LEU A 2 -13.74 3.57 -3.75
N LYS A 3 -13.11 4.39 -4.60
CA LYS A 3 -11.78 4.98 -4.34
C LYS A 3 -11.70 5.67 -2.97
N SER A 4 -12.82 6.18 -2.47
CA SER A 4 -12.98 6.77 -1.14
C SER A 4 -12.86 5.75 0.00
N GLU A 5 -13.39 4.55 -0.16
CA GLU A 5 -13.29 3.48 0.85
C GLU A 5 -11.84 3.01 0.99
N LEU A 6 -11.14 2.84 -0.13
CA LEU A 6 -9.74 2.43 -0.12
C LEU A 6 -8.84 3.53 0.47
N LEU A 7 -9.15 4.80 0.22
CA LEU A 7 -8.44 5.92 0.84
C LEU A 7 -8.68 5.95 2.36
N ALA A 8 -9.91 5.77 2.82
CA ALA A 8 -10.23 5.72 4.25
C ALA A 8 -9.49 4.57 4.95
N PHE A 9 -9.47 3.39 4.33
CA PHE A 9 -8.70 2.24 4.80
C PHE A 9 -7.19 2.53 4.89
N ALA A 10 -6.63 3.22 3.89
CA ALA A 10 -5.22 3.60 3.90
C ALA A 10 -4.90 4.56 5.06
N GLU A 11 -5.76 5.56 5.33
CA GLU A 11 -5.56 6.50 6.44
C GLU A 11 -5.66 5.81 7.80
N GLU A 12 -6.64 4.91 7.99
CA GLU A 12 -6.75 4.12 9.22
C GLU A 12 -5.50 3.25 9.43
N SER A 13 -5.01 2.61 8.37
CA SER A 13 -3.83 1.76 8.42
C SER A 13 -2.54 2.55 8.69
N ILE A 14 -2.41 3.77 8.16
CA ILE A 14 -1.30 4.70 8.47
C ILE A 14 -1.29 5.00 9.97
N ASN A 15 -2.44 5.37 10.53
CA ASN A 15 -2.55 5.71 11.94
C ASN A 15 -2.24 4.51 12.83
N ALA A 16 -2.76 3.32 12.49
CA ALA A 16 -2.46 2.10 13.23
C ALA A 16 -0.98 1.71 13.20
N ALA A 17 -0.31 1.85 12.03
CA ALA A 17 1.11 1.57 11.91
C ALA A 17 1.97 2.58 12.69
N ALA A 18 1.64 3.87 12.62
CA ALA A 18 2.32 4.91 13.40
C ALA A 18 2.16 4.67 14.91
N GLN A 19 0.95 4.33 15.37
CA GLN A 19 0.69 4.03 16.78
C GLN A 19 1.44 2.78 17.24
N ALA A 20 1.56 1.75 16.39
CA ALA A 20 2.30 0.54 16.72
C ALA A 20 3.78 0.80 17.01
N ILE A 21 4.43 1.72 16.27
CA ILE A 21 5.83 2.14 16.51
C ILE A 21 5.95 2.80 17.88
N ILE A 22 4.96 3.62 18.27
CA ILE A 22 4.96 4.34 19.55
C ILE A 22 4.76 3.36 20.72
N ASP A 23 3.82 2.43 20.57
CA ASP A 23 3.35 1.58 21.67
C ASP A 23 4.26 0.38 21.94
N LYS A 24 4.75 -0.27 20.88
CA LYS A 24 5.40 -1.59 21.01
C LYS A 24 6.89 -1.49 21.34
N LYS A 25 7.57 -0.45 20.83
CA LYS A 25 9.00 -0.15 21.12
C LYS A 25 9.90 -1.38 21.06
N SER A 26 9.68 -2.19 20.03
CA SER A 26 10.38 -3.46 19.83
C SER A 26 10.89 -3.46 18.41
N LEU A 27 12.22 -3.56 18.24
CA LEU A 27 12.88 -3.40 16.93
C LEU A 27 12.18 -4.17 15.80
N GLY A 28 11.88 -5.46 16.00
CA GLY A 28 11.21 -6.27 14.97
C GLY A 28 9.76 -5.85 14.69
N LEU A 29 9.02 -5.34 15.69
CA LEU A 29 7.66 -4.85 15.50
C LEU A 29 7.65 -3.44 14.90
N ASP A 30 8.66 -2.65 15.21
CA ASP A 30 8.88 -1.31 14.67
C ASP A 30 9.23 -1.40 13.18
N ASP A 31 10.09 -2.34 12.77
CA ASP A 31 10.44 -2.59 11.36
C ASP A 31 9.21 -3.00 10.54
N ILE A 32 8.37 -3.91 11.06
CA ILE A 32 7.12 -4.31 10.41
C ILE A 32 6.17 -3.11 10.28
N ALA A 33 6.03 -2.32 11.34
CA ALA A 33 5.16 -1.16 11.34
C ALA A 33 5.67 -0.07 10.38
N GLN A 34 6.99 0.13 10.30
CA GLN A 34 7.63 1.03 9.36
C GLN A 34 7.40 0.59 7.91
N GLY A 35 7.51 -0.70 7.62
CA GLY A 35 7.23 -1.25 6.29
C GLY A 35 5.78 -0.99 5.86
N LYS A 36 4.82 -1.26 6.77
CA LYS A 36 3.40 -0.95 6.54
C LYS A 36 3.15 0.54 6.34
N LEU A 37 3.72 1.37 7.19
CA LEU A 37 3.57 2.82 7.12
C LEU A 37 4.07 3.36 5.78
N SER A 38 5.24 2.92 5.34
CA SER A 38 5.83 3.27 4.04
C SER A 38 4.90 2.89 2.87
N ALA A 39 4.38 1.66 2.85
CA ALA A 39 3.48 1.18 1.81
C ALA A 39 2.16 1.95 1.77
N PHE A 40 1.51 2.18 2.91
CA PHE A 40 0.23 2.89 2.95
C PHE A 40 0.35 4.39 2.65
N LEU A 41 1.47 5.02 3.02
CA LEU A 41 1.75 6.40 2.63
C LEU A 41 1.90 6.55 1.10
N ALA A 42 2.55 5.59 0.44
CA ALA A 42 2.62 5.55 -1.02
C ALA A 42 1.22 5.34 -1.63
N LEU A 43 0.42 4.44 -1.05
CA LEU A 43 -0.93 4.15 -1.53
C LEU A 43 -1.80 5.40 -1.50
N ARG A 44 -1.77 6.13 -0.38
CA ARG A 44 -2.45 7.42 -0.24
C ARG A 44 -2.04 8.40 -1.34
N ARG A 45 -0.74 8.54 -1.61
CA ARG A 45 -0.25 9.43 -2.67
C ARG A 45 -0.79 9.03 -4.04
N VAL A 46 -0.74 7.74 -4.38
CA VAL A 46 -1.24 7.21 -5.66
C VAL A 46 -2.75 7.46 -5.80
N LEU A 47 -3.54 7.16 -4.76
CA LEU A 47 -4.98 7.41 -4.77
C LEU A 47 -5.31 8.89 -4.93
N GLN A 48 -4.48 9.79 -4.40
CA GLN A 48 -4.66 11.23 -4.54
C GLN A 48 -4.01 11.82 -5.81
N THR A 49 -3.62 10.98 -6.78
CA THR A 49 -2.93 11.39 -8.02
C THR A 49 -1.67 12.23 -7.77
N LYS A 50 -0.97 11.94 -6.67
CA LYS A 50 0.28 12.58 -6.20
C LYS A 50 1.40 11.56 -6.00
N GLY A 51 1.26 10.37 -6.58
CA GLY A 51 2.27 9.31 -6.51
C GLY A 51 3.55 9.70 -7.25
N THR A 52 4.69 9.26 -6.73
CA THR A 52 5.98 9.34 -7.41
C THR A 52 6.19 8.12 -8.33
N LEU A 53 7.16 8.18 -9.24
CA LEU A 53 7.55 7.01 -10.04
C LEU A 53 8.01 5.83 -9.17
N GLN A 54 8.59 6.11 -8.00
CA GLN A 54 8.96 5.08 -7.03
C GLN A 54 7.73 4.44 -6.39
N ASP A 55 6.70 5.23 -6.07
CA ASP A 55 5.44 4.69 -5.55
C ASP A 55 4.77 3.77 -6.58
N GLN A 56 4.78 4.18 -7.85
CA GLN A 56 4.27 3.38 -8.96
C GLN A 56 5.05 2.07 -9.09
N GLY A 57 6.38 2.12 -9.19
CA GLY A 57 7.20 0.92 -9.32
C GLY A 57 7.07 -0.05 -8.14
N MET A 58 6.86 0.46 -6.92
CA MET A 58 6.61 -0.40 -5.76
C MET A 58 5.30 -1.18 -5.90
N PHE A 59 4.24 -0.55 -6.39
CA PHE A 59 2.96 -1.22 -6.58
C PHE A 59 2.92 -2.10 -7.83
N ASP A 60 3.61 -1.71 -8.90
CA ASP A 60 3.80 -2.54 -10.09
C ASP A 60 4.49 -3.84 -9.73
N ALA A 61 5.58 -3.82 -8.94
CA ALA A 61 6.24 -5.03 -8.49
C ALA A 61 5.31 -5.97 -7.68
N ILE A 62 4.39 -5.41 -6.88
CA ILE A 62 3.39 -6.20 -6.16
C ILE A 62 2.36 -6.79 -7.14
N ASN A 63 1.89 -6.00 -8.10
CA ASN A 63 0.97 -6.46 -9.15
C ASN A 63 1.61 -7.58 -9.98
N ASP A 64 2.86 -7.41 -10.42
CA ASP A 64 3.62 -8.40 -11.19
C ASP A 64 3.67 -9.75 -10.48
N VAL A 65 3.94 -9.75 -9.17
CA VAL A 65 3.92 -10.98 -8.35
C VAL A 65 2.52 -11.58 -8.28
N LEU A 66 1.48 -10.77 -8.04
CA LEU A 66 0.09 -11.26 -7.97
C LEU A 66 -0.39 -11.83 -9.31
N GLN A 67 0.03 -11.23 -10.43
CA GLN A 67 -0.27 -11.70 -11.77
C GLN A 67 0.51 -12.97 -12.12
N PHE A 68 1.79 -13.04 -11.74
CA PHE A 68 2.60 -14.25 -11.89
C PHE A 68 2.00 -15.44 -11.11
N LEU A 69 1.44 -15.18 -9.93
CA LEU A 69 0.71 -16.17 -9.13
C LEU A 69 -0.72 -16.44 -9.61
N GLU A 70 -1.15 -15.80 -10.72
CA GLU A 70 -2.50 -15.90 -11.30
C GLU A 70 -3.64 -15.51 -10.32
N ILE A 71 -3.32 -14.75 -9.27
CA ILE A 71 -4.31 -14.16 -8.34
C ILE A 71 -5.02 -12.98 -9.02
N LEU A 72 -4.27 -12.21 -9.81
CA LEU A 72 -4.78 -11.17 -10.70
C LEU A 72 -4.58 -11.62 -12.16
N LYS A 73 -5.47 -11.20 -13.06
CA LYS A 73 -5.24 -11.35 -14.50
C LYS A 73 -4.15 -10.37 -14.94
N SER A 74 -3.48 -10.66 -16.06
CA SER A 74 -2.34 -9.89 -16.56
C SER A 74 -2.59 -8.40 -16.79
N ASN A 75 -3.85 -7.95 -16.89
CA ASN A 75 -4.21 -6.53 -17.05
C ASN A 75 -4.93 -5.96 -15.81
N ASP A 76 -5.08 -6.74 -14.75
CA ASP A 76 -5.68 -6.30 -13.49
C ASP A 76 -4.57 -5.93 -12.50
N THR A 77 -4.82 -4.88 -11.73
CA THR A 77 -4.02 -4.47 -10.57
C THR A 77 -4.88 -4.53 -9.32
N PHE A 78 -4.29 -4.56 -8.13
CA PHE A 78 -5.06 -4.45 -6.90
C PHE A 78 -5.79 -3.09 -6.75
N LEU A 79 -5.45 -2.10 -7.57
CA LEU A 79 -6.12 -0.80 -7.66
C LEU A 79 -7.28 -0.76 -8.68
N GLY A 80 -7.41 -1.78 -9.54
CA GLY A 80 -8.37 -1.81 -10.65
C GLY A 80 -7.75 -2.31 -11.95
N ARG A 81 -8.44 -2.18 -13.09
CA ARG A 81 -7.82 -2.48 -14.39
C ARG A 81 -6.75 -1.44 -14.72
N ALA A 82 -5.59 -1.89 -15.17
CA ALA A 82 -4.68 -1.03 -15.90
C ALA A 82 -5.36 -0.70 -17.24
N GLU A 83 -5.51 0.59 -17.56
CA GLU A 83 -5.96 1.04 -18.88
C GLU A 83 -4.89 0.77 -19.95
#